data_AF-A0A0R0M367-F1
#
_entry.id   AF-A0A0R0M367-F1
#
_cell.length_a   1.000
_cell.length_b   1.000
_cell.length_c   1.000
_cell.angle_alpha   90.00
_cell.angle_beta   90.00
_cell.angle_gamma   90.00
#
_symmetry.space_group_name_H-M   'P 1'
#
loop_
_entity.id
_entity.type
_entity.pdbx_description
1 polymer ?
#
loop_
_entity_poly.entity_id
_entity_poly.type
_entity_poly.pdbx_seq_one_letter_code
_entity_poly.pdbx_strand_id
1 'polypeptide(L)' 'MSIFTHAECGIQQHQDKYPRQSDFSFGLYGQLWIYGMELWADLALNLINLKPHKRLFFQRGFQALSLMKQAL' A
#
# COMPACT_ATOMS: atom_id res chain seq x y z
N MET A 1 -19.03 48.70 16.89
CA MET A 1 -18.05 48.39 15.84
C MET A 1 -17.36 47.09 16.20
N SER A 2 -17.87 45.96 15.73
CA SER A 2 -17.22 44.64 15.83
C SER A 2 -17.80 43.79 14.72
N ILE A 3 -17.05 43.68 13.64
CA ILE A 3 -17.31 42.76 12.55
C ILE A 3 -16.10 41.82 12.57
N PHE A 4 -16.18 40.73 13.33
CA PHE A 4 -15.36 39.57 13.03
C PHE A 4 -16.11 38.81 11.95
N THR A 5 -15.88 39.24 10.71
CA THR A 5 -16.26 38.52 9.51
C THR A 5 -15.73 37.11 9.61
N HIS A 6 -16.64 36.17 9.40
CA HIS A 6 -16.39 34.77 9.14
C HIS A 6 -15.08 34.60 8.37
N ALA A 7 -14.18 33.79 8.94
CA ALA A 7 -13.00 33.31 8.25
C ALA A 7 -13.43 32.76 6.88
N GLU A 8 -13.09 33.52 5.85
CA GLU A 8 -13.09 33.11 4.47
C GLU A 8 -12.14 31.91 4.35
N CYS A 9 -12.67 30.71 4.56
CA CYS A 9 -12.06 29.48 4.08
C CYS A 9 -12.25 29.42 2.57
N GLY A 10 -11.58 30.34 1.87
CA GLY A 10 -11.43 30.35 0.42
C GLY A 10 -10.31 29.40 0.01
N ILE A 11 -10.33 28.14 0.46
CA ILE A 11 -9.52 27.11 -0.17
C ILE A 11 -10.35 26.64 -1.35
N GLN A 12 -10.01 27.17 -2.52
CA GLN A 12 -10.53 26.77 -3.82
C GLN A 12 -10.70 25.24 -3.84
N GLN A 13 -11.95 24.79 -3.80
CA GLN A 13 -12.31 23.41 -4.05
C GLN A 13 -11.97 23.15 -5.51
N HIS A 14 -10.73 22.75 -5.77
CA HIS A 14 -10.36 22.08 -6.99
C HIS A 14 -11.33 20.92 -7.10
N GLN A 15 -12.29 21.02 -8.02
CA GLN A 15 -13.25 19.96 -8.29
C GLN A 15 -12.46 18.78 -8.86
N ASP A 16 -11.86 17.99 -7.98
CA ASP A 16 -11.26 16.74 -8.35
C ASP A 16 -12.38 15.85 -8.89
N LYS A 17 -12.25 15.48 -10.17
CA LYS A 17 -13.14 14.60 -10.94
C LYS A 17 -13.32 13.20 -10.33
N TYR A 18 -12.72 12.93 -9.17
CA TYR A 18 -12.75 11.64 -8.53
C TYR A 18 -13.78 11.66 -7.41
N PRO A 19 -14.74 10.72 -7.39
CA PRO A 19 -15.67 10.60 -6.28
C PRO A 19 -14.85 10.41 -5.00
N ARG A 20 -15.21 11.13 -3.92
CA ARG A 20 -14.59 10.95 -2.60
C ARG A 20 -14.73 9.48 -2.21
N GLN A 21 -13.66 8.70 -2.33
CA GLN A 21 -13.62 7.36 -1.77
C GLN A 21 -13.63 7.49 -0.25
N SER A 22 -14.46 6.70 0.43
CA SER A 22 -14.47 6.71 1.89
C SER A 22 -13.20 6.05 2.41
N ASP A 23 -12.64 6.58 3.49
CA ASP A 23 -11.51 5.94 4.18
C ASP A 23 -11.84 4.48 4.58
N PHE A 24 -13.12 4.19 4.79
CA PHE A 24 -13.65 2.84 4.98
C PHE A 24 -13.43 1.93 3.77
N SER A 25 -13.70 2.40 2.55
CA SER A 25 -13.41 1.63 1.33
C SER A 25 -11.91 1.37 1.18
N PHE A 26 -11.07 2.32 1.56
CA PHE A 26 -9.61 2.16 1.51
C PHE A 26 -9.11 1.07 2.46
N GLY A 27 -9.65 1.02 3.68
CA GLY A 27 -9.36 -0.06 4.63
C GLY A 27 -9.80 -1.44 4.15
N LEU A 28 -11.00 -1.53 3.55
CA LEU A 28 -11.53 -2.80 3.02
C LEU A 28 -10.69 -3.31 1.83
N TYR A 29 -10.31 -2.42 0.91
CA TYR A 29 -9.41 -2.76 -0.19
C TYR A 29 -8.01 -3.10 0.29
N GLY A 30 -7.51 -2.39 1.31
CA GLY A 30 -6.22 -2.68 1.94
C GLY A 30 -6.18 -4.09 2.54
N GLN A 31 -7.24 -4.51 3.23
CA GLN A 31 -7.33 -5.85 3.79
C GLN A 31 -7.36 -6.93 2.69
N LEU A 32 -8.15 -6.72 1.64
CA LEU A 32 -8.21 -7.64 0.49
C LEU A 32 -6.85 -7.72 -0.22
N TRP A 33 -6.15 -6.59 -0.34
CA TRP A 33 -4.81 -6.51 -0.90
C TRP A 33 -3.79 -7.30 -0.08
N ILE A 34 -3.78 -7.13 1.25
CA ILE A 34 -2.88 -7.88 2.14
C ILE A 34 -3.11 -9.39 1.98
N TYR A 35 -4.37 -9.83 2.02
CA TYR A 35 -4.72 -11.24 1.84
C TYR A 35 -4.30 -11.77 0.45
N GLY A 36 -4.51 -10.98 -0.60
CA GLY A 36 -4.04 -11.32 -1.94
C GLY A 36 -2.53 -11.50 -1.98
N MET A 37 -1.78 -10.57 -1.37
CA MET A 37 -0.32 -10.63 -1.34
C MET A 37 0.21 -11.84 -0.57
N GLU A 38 -0.47 -12.30 0.48
CA GLU A 38 -0.13 -13.56 1.18
C GLU A 38 -0.26 -14.78 0.25
N LEU A 39 -1.39 -14.90 -0.45
CA LEU A 39 -1.61 -15.96 -1.45
C LEU A 39 -0.56 -15.95 -2.57
N TRP A 40 -0.24 -14.77 -3.08
CA TRP A 40 0.80 -14.61 -4.10
C TRP A 40 2.20 -14.98 -3.57
N ALA A 41 2.50 -14.68 -2.31
CA ALA A 41 3.77 -15.04 -1.69
C ALA A 41 3.96 -16.55 -1.60
N ASP A 42 2.93 -17.29 -1.17
CA ASP A 42 2.96 -18.76 -1.11
C ASP A 42 3.17 -19.39 -2.49
N LEU A 43 2.48 -18.88 -3.51
CA LEU A 43 2.69 -19.32 -4.89
C LEU A 43 4.13 -19.05 -5.34
N ALA A 44 4.68 -17.88 -5.02
CA ALA A 44 6.05 -17.53 -5.39
C ALA A 44 7.08 -18.46 -4.73
N LEU A 45 6.89 -18.80 -3.45
CA LEU A 45 7.76 -19.75 -2.74
C LEU A 45 7.74 -21.14 -3.38
N ASN A 46 6.56 -21.62 -3.79
CA ASN A 46 6.42 -22.88 -4.51
C ASN A 46 7.16 -22.87 -5.86
N LEU A 47 7.07 -21.76 -6.61
CA LEU A 47 7.78 -21.58 -7.89
C LEU A 47 9.31 -21.54 -7.71
N ILE A 48 9.79 -20.90 -6.64
CA ILE A 48 11.22 -20.85 -6.29
C ILE A 48 11.75 -22.25 -6.00
N ASN A 49 10.99 -23.06 -5.27
CA ASN A 49 11.36 -24.45 -4.95
C ASN A 49 11.43 -25.33 -6.20
N LEU A 50 10.61 -25.06 -7.22
CA LEU A 50 10.60 -25.81 -8.48
C LEU A 50 11.89 -25.64 -9.30
N LYS A 51 12.57 -24.47 -9.20
CA LYS A 51 13.80 -24.17 -9.95
C LYS A 51 14.94 -23.75 -9.02
N PRO A 52 15.60 -24.70 -8.34
CA PRO A 52 16.66 -24.40 -7.38
C PRO A 52 17.91 -23.75 -8.02
N HIS A 53 18.09 -23.88 -9.33
CA HIS A 53 19.23 -23.29 -10.06
C HIS A 53 19.17 -21.76 -10.19
N LYS A 54 18.02 -21.11 -9.95
CA LYS A 54 17.90 -19.64 -9.92
C LYS A 54 17.93 -19.05 -8.51
N ARG A 55 18.23 -19.87 -7.49
CA ARG A 55 18.21 -19.49 -6.06
C ARG A 55 18.98 -18.22 -5.72
N LEU A 56 20.11 -17.95 -6.37
CA LEU A 56 20.94 -16.76 -6.12
C LEU A 56 20.18 -15.45 -6.34
N PHE A 57 19.33 -15.38 -7.38
CA PHE A 57 18.52 -14.19 -7.64
C PHE A 57 17.42 -14.01 -6.59
N PHE A 58 16.84 -15.11 -6.12
CA PHE A 58 15.83 -15.09 -5.06
C PHE A 58 16.43 -14.75 -3.69
N GLN A 59 17.66 -15.18 -3.40
CA GLN A 59 18.36 -14.84 -2.15
C GLN A 59 18.55 -13.34 -1.97
N ARG A 60 18.82 -12.59 -3.04
CA ARG A 60 18.89 -11.12 -2.98
C ARG A 60 17.53 -10.51 -2.57
N GLY A 61 16.44 -11.05 -3.10
CA GLY A 61 15.08 -10.66 -2.70
C GLY A 61 14.79 -10.95 -1.23
N PHE A 62 15.18 -12.14 -0.74
CA PHE A 62 15.03 -12.50 0.68
C PHE A 62 15.89 -11.63 1.61
N GLN A 63 17.10 -11.26 1.20
CA GLN A 63 17.96 -10.34 1.95
C GLN A 63 17.30 -8.96 2.07
N ALA A 64 16.79 -8.40 0.96
CA ALA A 64 16.05 -7.14 0.98
C ALA A 64 14.81 -7.21 1.87
N LEU A 65 14.04 -8.31 1.80
CA LEU A 65 12.89 -8.55 2.68
C LEU A 65 13.30 -8.59 4.17
N SER A 66 14.40 -9.27 4.49
CA SER A 66 14.93 -9.32 5.85
C SER A 66 15.29 -7.92 6.37
N LEU A 67 15.92 -7.09 5.55
CA LEU A 67 16.28 -5.71 5.91
C LEU A 67 15.04 -4.85 6.14
N MET A 68 14.03 -4.95 5.28
CA MET A 68 12.77 -4.21 5.46
C MET A 68 12.05 -4.59 6.76
N LYS A 69 12.06 -5.87 7.14
CA LYS A 69 11.47 -6.35 8.40
C LYS A 69 12.22 -5.88 9.64
N GLN A 70 13.52 -5.62 9.53
CA GLN A 70 14.34 -5.12 10.65
C GLN A 70 14.26 -3.60 10.82
N ALA A 71 13.84 -2.88 9.78
CA ALA A 71 13.71 -1.43 9.79
C ALA A 71 12.33 -0.93 10.29
N LEU A 72 11.46 -1.87 10.72
CA LEU A 72 10.14 -1.62 11.29
C LEU A 72 10.21 -1.81 12.82
#